data_AF-A0AAP8JW20-F1
#
_entry.id   AF-A0AAP8JW20-F1
#
_cell.length_a   1.000
_cell.length_b   1.000
_cell.length_c   1.000
_cell.angle_alpha   90.00
_cell.angle_beta   90.00
_cell.angle_gamma   90.00
#
_symmetry.space_group_name_H-M   'P 1'
#
loop_
_entity.id
_entity.type
_entity.pdbx_description
1 polymer ?
#
loop_
_entity_poly.entity_id
_entity_poly.type
_entity_poly.pdbx_seq_one_letter_code
_entity_poly.pdbx_strand_id
1 'polypeptide(L)'
;MMMENRFELKWGLLDDFHTQDEKANEIKARYAEKVEEARQKVVDARSKYEVILQREFAGELVAAEKKKAIADVEKAEAALQLAKEEETKAIDYAHTYASGTITYSDLSRDFNKNVKGEIFDEYAKPLIEKAREALYDYYDALAQYSQLHEDVDRVTDYLREMTRKGKSAYYVAINPVDFRKLPKPTDHVLDEVQRLKCVPEGFDGTEEFILDTLAKMHS
;
A
#
# COMPACT_ATOMS: atom_id res chain seq x y z
N MET A 1 8.31 -1.64 3.63
CA MET A 1 7.31 -0.68 3.11
C MET A 1 5.96 -1.25 3.47
N MET A 2 5.37 -0.81 4.58
CA MET A 2 4.04 -1.25 5.00
C MET A 2 3.04 -0.58 4.05
N MET A 3 2.24 -1.36 3.33
CA MET A 3 1.13 -0.80 2.56
C MET A 3 0.14 -0.21 3.57
N GLU A 4 0.00 1.11 3.60
CA GLU A 4 -1.11 1.75 4.30
C GLU A 4 -2.40 1.19 3.72
N ASN A 5 -3.10 0.40 4.56
CA ASN A 5 -4.32 -0.26 4.17
C ASN A 5 -5.41 0.83 4.03
N ARG A 6 -5.80 1.16 2.80
CA ARG A 6 -6.89 2.14 2.53
C ARG A 6 -8.27 1.61 2.87
N PHE A 7 -8.34 0.37 3.32
CA PHE A 7 -9.56 -0.34 3.70
C PHE A 7 -9.47 -0.60 5.20
N GLU A 8 -10.53 -0.27 5.94
CA GLU A 8 -10.66 -0.62 7.36
C GLU A 8 -11.04 -2.11 7.52
N LEU A 9 -10.35 -2.98 6.78
CA LEU A 9 -10.75 -4.37 6.65
C LEU A 9 -9.90 -5.25 7.57
N LYS A 10 -10.59 -5.98 8.45
CA LYS A 10 -9.95 -6.87 9.42
C LYS A 10 -9.52 -8.16 8.73
N TRP A 11 -8.28 -8.20 8.26
CA TRP A 11 -7.72 -9.39 7.65
C TRP A 11 -6.90 -10.21 8.67
N GLY A 12 -7.59 -10.97 9.52
CA GLY A 12 -6.97 -11.67 10.65
C GLY A 12 -5.81 -12.59 10.28
N LEU A 13 -5.88 -13.31 9.15
CA LEU A 13 -4.78 -14.19 8.72
C LEU A 13 -3.52 -13.40 8.33
N LEU A 14 -3.66 -12.16 7.85
CA LEU A 14 -2.53 -11.29 7.56
C LEU A 14 -1.88 -10.79 8.86
N ASP A 15 -2.68 -10.46 9.87
CA ASP A 15 -2.19 -10.07 11.20
C ASP A 15 -1.42 -11.23 11.85
N ASP A 16 -1.98 -12.44 11.80
CA ASP A 16 -1.31 -13.65 12.26
C ASP A 16 -0.01 -13.90 11.49
N PHE A 17 -0.01 -13.74 10.15
CA PHE A 17 1.19 -13.90 9.32
C PHE A 17 2.30 -12.91 9.69
N HIS A 18 1.96 -11.67 10.07
CA HIS A 18 2.96 -10.68 10.47
C HIS A 18 3.59 -10.98 11.83
N THR A 19 2.87 -11.64 12.71
CA THR A 19 3.28 -11.91 14.11
C THR A 19 3.78 -13.35 14.32
N GLN A 20 3.56 -14.26 13.36
CA GLN A 20 3.80 -15.69 13.52
C GLN A 20 5.25 -16.08 13.87
N ASP A 21 6.23 -15.24 13.54
CA ASP A 21 7.66 -15.49 13.81
C ASP A 21 8.20 -14.73 15.03
N GLU A 22 7.37 -13.95 15.73
CA GLU A 22 7.81 -13.17 16.91
C GLU A 22 8.49 -14.06 17.94
N LYS A 23 7.85 -15.16 18.33
CA LYS A 23 8.38 -16.11 19.30
C LYS A 23 9.68 -16.77 18.83
N ALA A 24 9.78 -17.13 17.55
CA ALA A 24 11.03 -17.67 16.99
C ALA A 24 12.15 -16.64 17.04
N ASN A 25 11.86 -15.38 16.73
CA ASN A 25 12.82 -14.29 16.77
C ASN A 25 13.26 -13.96 18.20
N GLU A 26 12.36 -13.97 19.18
CA GLU A 26 12.68 -13.81 20.60
C GLU A 26 13.65 -14.91 21.09
N ILE A 27 13.40 -16.17 20.73
CA ILE A 27 14.28 -17.29 21.09
C ILE A 27 15.68 -17.06 20.49
N LYS A 28 15.76 -16.74 19.20
CA LYS A 28 17.04 -16.49 18.52
C LYS A 28 17.80 -15.33 19.15
N ALA A 29 17.12 -14.20 19.41
CA ALA A 29 17.72 -13.02 20.02
C ALA A 29 18.30 -13.30 21.41
N ARG A 30 17.56 -14.00 22.27
CA ARG A 30 18.02 -14.34 23.62
C ARG A 30 19.28 -15.20 23.62
N TYR A 31 19.40 -16.17 22.71
CA TYR A 31 20.58 -17.02 22.66
C TYR A 31 21.76 -16.35 21.94
N ALA A 32 21.51 -15.47 20.98
CA ALA A 32 22.55 -14.61 20.42
C ALA A 32 23.15 -13.68 21.50
N GLU A 33 22.30 -13.08 22.35
CA GLU A 33 22.74 -12.25 23.49
C GLU A 33 23.63 -13.05 24.46
N LYS A 34 23.24 -14.28 24.82
CA LYS A 34 24.08 -15.17 25.64
C LYS A 34 25.46 -15.43 25.04
N VAL A 35 25.53 -15.61 23.72
CA VAL A 35 26.81 -15.82 23.02
C VAL A 35 27.67 -14.56 23.10
N GLU A 36 27.09 -13.38 22.90
CA GLU A 36 27.82 -12.11 23.02
C GLU A 36 28.30 -11.85 24.46
N GLU A 37 27.47 -12.11 25.47
CA GLU A 37 27.89 -12.03 26.87
C GLU A 37 29.06 -12.98 27.18
N ALA A 38 29.04 -14.20 26.64
CA ALA A 38 30.11 -15.17 26.82
C ALA A 38 31.39 -14.76 26.07
N ARG A 39 31.27 -14.17 24.87
CA ARG A 39 32.40 -13.59 24.13
C ARG A 39 33.05 -12.47 24.93
N GLN A 40 32.26 -11.58 25.51
CA GLN A 40 32.79 -10.49 26.32
C GLN A 40 33.57 -11.02 27.55
N LYS A 41 33.09 -12.08 28.21
CA LYS A 41 33.81 -12.73 29.33
C LYS A 41 35.17 -13.29 28.90
N VAL A 42 35.29 -13.84 27.69
CA VAL A 42 36.57 -14.30 27.13
C VAL A 42 37.51 -13.13 26.89
N VAL A 43 37.01 -12.03 26.31
CA VAL A 43 37.79 -10.80 26.09
C VAL A 43 38.31 -10.24 27.41
N ASP A 44 37.45 -10.15 28.42
CA ASP A 44 37.82 -9.64 29.75
C ASP A 44 38.87 -10.53 30.44
N ALA A 45 38.72 -11.86 30.35
CA ALA A 45 39.66 -12.82 30.92
C ALA A 45 41.04 -12.73 30.24
N ARG A 46 41.06 -12.65 28.90
CA ARG A 46 42.30 -12.47 28.12
C ARG A 46 42.98 -11.15 28.42
N SER A 47 42.22 -10.07 28.53
CA SER A 47 42.76 -8.74 28.91
C SER A 47 43.43 -8.78 30.29
N LYS A 48 42.82 -9.45 31.27
CA LYS A 48 43.45 -9.65 32.61
C LYS A 48 44.73 -10.47 32.53
N TYR A 49 44.75 -11.52 31.71
CA TYR A 49 45.94 -12.33 31.47
C TYR A 49 47.08 -11.51 30.83
N GLU A 50 46.77 -10.66 29.85
CA GLU A 50 47.76 -9.77 29.22
C GLU A 50 48.38 -8.78 30.21
N VAL A 51 47.59 -8.19 31.11
CA VAL A 51 48.11 -7.31 32.18
C VAL A 51 49.08 -8.06 33.10
N ILE A 52 48.77 -9.32 33.43
CA ILE A 52 49.67 -10.17 34.24
C ILE A 52 50.98 -10.44 33.49
N LEU A 53 50.92 -10.72 32.18
CA LEU A 53 52.14 -10.90 31.37
C LEU A 53 53.01 -9.64 31.35
N GLN A 54 52.41 -8.45 31.22
CA GLN A 54 53.16 -7.19 31.27
C GLN A 54 53.91 -7.03 32.60
N ARG A 55 53.28 -7.38 33.73
CA ARG A 55 53.90 -7.37 35.05
C ARG A 55 55.01 -8.41 35.18
N GLU A 56 54.80 -9.61 34.65
CA GLU A 56 55.84 -10.66 34.58
C GLU A 56 57.08 -10.16 33.81
N PHE A 57 56.86 -9.51 32.65
CA PHE A 57 57.94 -8.95 31.83
C PHE A 57 58.66 -7.78 32.50
N ALA A 58 57.98 -7.06 33.41
CA ALA A 58 58.60 -6.04 34.26
C ALA A 58 59.40 -6.62 35.44
N GLY A 59 59.43 -7.96 35.60
CA GLY A 59 60.21 -8.65 36.62
C GLY A 59 59.44 -9.01 37.90
N GLU A 60 58.12 -8.84 37.93
CA GLU A 60 57.30 -9.23 39.07
C GLU A 60 57.06 -10.75 39.14
N LEU A 61 57.06 -11.31 40.36
CA LEU A 61 56.74 -12.72 40.60
C LEU A 61 55.22 -12.96 40.58
N VAL A 62 54.67 -13.24 39.40
CA VAL A 62 53.22 -13.39 39.17
C VAL A 62 52.76 -14.82 38.85
N ALA A 63 53.59 -15.83 39.10
CA ALA A 63 53.33 -17.22 38.67
C ALA A 63 51.96 -17.79 39.13
N ALA A 64 51.55 -17.50 40.37
CA ALA A 64 50.26 -17.95 40.89
C ALA A 64 49.06 -17.22 40.25
N GLU A 65 49.18 -15.90 40.04
CA GLU A 65 48.18 -15.08 39.36
C GLU A 65 48.01 -15.53 37.89
N LYS A 66 49.13 -15.79 37.21
CA LYS A 66 49.17 -16.30 35.83
C LYS A 66 48.45 -17.64 35.70
N LYS A 67 48.73 -18.59 36.59
CA LYS A 67 48.05 -19.90 36.59
C LYS A 67 46.53 -19.76 36.78
N LYS A 68 46.09 -18.84 37.65
CA LYS A 68 44.67 -18.55 37.85
C LYS A 68 44.04 -17.90 36.62
N ALA A 69 44.71 -16.93 36.01
CA ALA A 69 44.22 -16.25 34.81
C ALA A 69 44.08 -17.19 33.60
N ILE A 70 45.00 -18.16 33.43
CA ILE A 70 44.86 -19.19 32.40
C ILE A 70 43.61 -20.04 32.63
N ALA A 71 43.38 -20.49 33.88
CA ALA A 71 42.18 -21.25 34.21
C ALA A 71 40.89 -20.45 34.01
N ASP A 72 40.92 -19.14 34.30
CA ASP A 72 39.79 -18.24 34.05
C ASP A 72 39.51 -18.08 32.54
N VAL A 73 40.55 -18.00 31.69
CA VAL A 73 40.42 -17.99 30.23
C VAL A 73 39.84 -19.30 29.72
N GLU A 74 40.39 -20.44 30.13
CA GLU A 74 39.88 -21.77 29.72
C GLU A 74 38.41 -21.96 30.10
N LYS A 75 38.03 -21.53 31.31
CA LYS A 75 36.64 -21.57 31.78
C LYS A 75 35.73 -20.65 30.95
N ALA A 76 36.19 -19.46 30.59
CA ALA A 76 35.42 -18.54 29.75
C ALA A 76 35.25 -19.07 28.33
N GLU A 77 36.30 -19.68 27.75
CA GLU A 77 36.25 -20.30 26.42
C GLU A 77 35.30 -21.51 26.39
N ALA A 78 35.32 -22.36 27.43
CA ALA A 78 34.37 -23.46 27.56
C ALA A 78 32.92 -22.96 27.68
N ALA A 79 32.69 -21.88 28.44
CA ALA A 79 31.37 -21.27 28.54
C ALA A 79 30.88 -20.68 27.21
N LEU A 80 31.78 -20.07 26.43
CA LEU A 80 31.47 -19.57 25.09
C LEU A 80 31.11 -20.72 24.13
N GLN A 81 31.86 -21.83 24.18
CA GLN A 81 31.56 -22.98 23.35
C GLN A 81 30.17 -23.56 23.66
N LEU A 82 29.84 -23.71 24.95
CA LEU A 82 28.52 -24.14 25.38
C LEU A 82 27.41 -23.18 24.90
N ALA A 83 27.62 -21.86 25.02
CA ALA A 83 26.65 -20.86 24.58
C ALA A 83 26.37 -20.96 23.06
N LYS A 84 27.40 -21.19 22.23
CA LYS A 84 27.25 -21.39 20.78
C LYS A 84 26.47 -22.67 20.44
N GLU A 85 26.72 -23.74 21.17
CA GLU A 85 25.97 -25.00 21.00
C GLU A 85 24.51 -24.85 21.40
N GLU A 86 24.24 -24.13 22.49
CA GLU A 86 22.89 -23.78 22.91
C GLU A 86 22.17 -22.91 21.87
N GLU A 87 22.86 -21.90 21.31
CA GLU A 87 22.32 -21.05 20.24
C GLU A 87 21.93 -21.86 19.01
N THR A 88 22.81 -22.75 18.55
CA THR A 88 22.52 -23.63 17.39
C THR A 88 21.27 -24.47 17.63
N LYS A 89 21.15 -25.12 18.80
CA LYS A 89 19.96 -25.90 19.17
C LYS A 89 18.71 -25.03 19.30
N ALA A 90 18.86 -23.81 19.79
CA ALA A 90 17.75 -22.87 19.93
C ALA A 90 17.24 -22.40 18.56
N ILE A 91 18.14 -22.19 17.59
CA ILE A 91 17.77 -21.86 16.20
C ILE A 91 17.00 -23.02 15.57
N ASP A 92 17.49 -24.25 15.70
CA ASP A 92 16.81 -25.45 15.16
C ASP A 92 15.42 -25.64 15.77
N TYR A 93 15.32 -25.46 17.10
CA TYR A 93 14.05 -25.51 17.81
C TYR A 93 13.10 -24.40 17.34
N ALA A 94 13.62 -23.16 17.21
CA ALA A 94 12.81 -22.03 16.78
C ALA A 94 12.24 -22.26 15.37
N HIS A 95 13.07 -22.70 14.42
CA HIS A 95 12.63 -23.01 13.06
C HIS A 95 11.59 -24.13 13.02
N THR A 96 11.75 -25.17 13.84
CA THR A 96 10.88 -26.36 13.79
C THR A 96 9.55 -26.18 14.53
N TYR A 97 9.55 -25.44 15.65
CA TYR A 97 8.43 -25.44 16.60
C TYR A 97 7.90 -24.06 16.96
N ALA A 98 8.62 -22.99 16.67
CA ALA A 98 8.22 -21.63 17.04
C ALA A 98 8.02 -20.69 15.85
N SER A 99 8.49 -21.07 14.67
CA SER A 99 8.24 -20.34 13.42
C SER A 99 6.84 -20.63 12.93
N GLY A 100 6.26 -19.62 12.31
CA GLY A 100 4.96 -19.72 11.71
C GLY A 100 4.96 -20.59 10.45
N THR A 101 3.77 -21.09 10.11
CA THR A 101 3.55 -21.96 8.93
C THR A 101 2.73 -21.28 7.85
N ILE A 102 2.23 -20.07 8.09
CA ILE A 102 1.36 -19.35 7.16
C ILE A 102 2.23 -18.88 5.99
N THR A 103 1.83 -19.26 4.79
CA THR A 103 2.54 -18.90 3.56
C THR A 103 1.81 -17.79 2.79
N TYR A 104 2.49 -17.15 1.83
CA TYR A 104 1.84 -16.25 0.88
C TYR A 104 0.69 -16.92 0.09
N SER A 105 0.78 -18.23 -0.15
CA SER A 105 -0.29 -19.00 -0.80
C SER A 105 -1.52 -19.12 0.10
N ASP A 106 -1.33 -19.26 1.41
CA ASP A 106 -2.44 -19.28 2.38
C ASP A 106 -3.11 -17.91 2.44
N LEU A 107 -2.32 -16.83 2.49
CA LEU A 107 -2.82 -15.45 2.40
C LEU A 107 -3.64 -15.24 1.12
N SER A 108 -3.10 -15.59 -0.04
CA SER A 108 -3.80 -15.42 -1.32
C SER A 108 -5.12 -16.20 -1.35
N ARG A 109 -5.14 -17.43 -0.82
CA ARG A 109 -6.35 -18.25 -0.74
C ARG A 109 -7.38 -17.62 0.17
N ASP A 110 -6.97 -17.18 1.36
CA ASP A 110 -7.83 -16.55 2.34
C ASP A 110 -8.39 -15.23 1.82
N PHE A 111 -7.55 -14.41 1.19
CA PHE A 111 -7.97 -13.16 0.56
C PHE A 111 -9.10 -13.40 -0.45
N ASN A 112 -8.89 -14.33 -1.38
CA ASN A 112 -9.88 -14.62 -2.42
C ASN A 112 -11.18 -15.20 -1.88
N LYS A 113 -11.11 -15.95 -0.78
CA LYS A 113 -12.27 -16.65 -0.20
C LYS A 113 -13.06 -15.77 0.76
N ASN A 114 -12.39 -15.01 1.61
CA ASN A 114 -12.98 -14.38 2.78
C ASN A 114 -12.95 -12.85 2.71
N VAL A 115 -11.93 -12.23 2.10
CA VAL A 115 -11.73 -10.76 2.11
C VAL A 115 -12.25 -10.09 0.84
N LYS A 116 -12.02 -10.70 -0.32
CA LYS A 116 -12.34 -10.12 -1.63
C LYS A 116 -13.81 -9.74 -1.77
N GLY A 117 -14.71 -10.57 -1.25
CA GLY A 117 -16.15 -10.33 -1.29
C GLY A 117 -16.53 -9.07 -0.52
N GLU A 118 -16.00 -8.91 0.68
CA GLU A 118 -16.23 -7.73 1.54
C GLU A 118 -15.69 -6.45 0.90
N ILE A 119 -14.47 -6.48 0.33
CA ILE A 119 -13.94 -5.33 -0.44
C ILE A 119 -14.90 -4.94 -1.57
N PHE A 120 -15.41 -5.94 -2.29
CA PHE A 120 -16.32 -5.68 -3.39
C PHE A 120 -17.64 -5.07 -2.89
N ASP A 121 -18.28 -5.69 -1.90
CA ASP A 121 -19.60 -5.26 -1.43
C ASP A 121 -19.57 -3.91 -0.70
N GLU A 122 -18.55 -3.63 0.10
CA GLU A 122 -18.47 -2.40 0.89
C GLU A 122 -17.90 -1.20 0.12
N TYR A 123 -16.94 -1.43 -0.77
CA TYR A 123 -16.20 -0.33 -1.40
C TYR A 123 -16.48 -0.21 -2.90
N ALA A 124 -16.43 -1.33 -3.64
CA ALA A 124 -16.58 -1.28 -5.09
C ALA A 124 -18.05 -1.12 -5.53
N LYS A 125 -18.95 -1.89 -4.92
CA LYS A 125 -20.36 -1.94 -5.29
C LYS A 125 -21.07 -0.60 -5.12
N PRO A 126 -20.88 0.19 -4.03
CA PRO A 126 -21.50 1.51 -3.94
C PRO A 126 -21.03 2.48 -5.04
N LEU A 127 -19.77 2.39 -5.45
CA LEU A 127 -19.24 3.20 -6.56
C LEU A 127 -19.85 2.78 -7.91
N ILE A 128 -20.04 1.47 -8.11
CA ILE A 128 -20.71 0.93 -9.31
C ILE A 128 -22.16 1.39 -9.37
N GLU A 129 -22.89 1.32 -8.25
CA GLU A 129 -24.29 1.77 -8.20
C GLU A 129 -24.39 3.29 -8.43
N LYS A 130 -23.50 4.09 -7.82
CA LYS A 130 -23.40 5.53 -8.08
C LYS A 130 -23.14 5.83 -9.57
N ALA A 131 -22.24 5.08 -10.20
CA ALA A 131 -21.96 5.23 -11.62
C ALA A 131 -23.17 4.84 -12.49
N ARG A 132 -23.93 3.80 -12.09
CA ARG A 132 -25.15 3.38 -12.78
C ARG A 132 -26.24 4.45 -12.72
N GLU A 133 -26.46 5.04 -11.55
CA GLU A 133 -27.41 6.15 -11.36
C GLU A 133 -27.02 7.36 -12.22
N ALA A 134 -25.74 7.77 -12.19
CA ALA A 134 -25.25 8.89 -12.99
C ALA A 134 -25.42 8.65 -14.50
N LEU A 135 -25.20 7.42 -14.98
CA LEU A 135 -25.45 7.06 -16.37
C LEU A 135 -26.93 7.14 -16.73
N TYR A 136 -27.82 6.68 -15.85
CA TYR A 136 -29.25 6.80 -16.05
C TYR A 136 -29.67 8.26 -16.18
N ASP A 137 -29.26 9.11 -15.23
CA ASP A 137 -29.60 10.54 -15.22
C ASP A 137 -29.09 11.25 -16.48
N TYR A 138 -27.87 10.92 -16.92
CA TYR A 138 -27.32 11.45 -18.16
C TYR A 138 -28.14 11.06 -19.38
N TYR A 139 -28.52 9.79 -19.52
CA TYR A 139 -29.32 9.32 -20.65
C TYR A 139 -30.75 9.85 -20.62
N ASP A 140 -31.35 9.99 -19.44
CA ASP A 140 -32.66 10.62 -19.29
C ASP A 140 -32.62 12.10 -19.69
N ALA A 141 -31.61 12.84 -19.23
CA ALA A 141 -31.40 14.23 -19.66
C ALA A 141 -31.18 14.35 -21.18
N LEU A 142 -30.42 13.43 -21.78
CA LEU A 142 -30.22 13.36 -23.23
C LEU A 142 -31.54 13.13 -23.97
N ALA A 143 -32.39 12.22 -23.49
CA ALA A 143 -33.69 11.94 -24.07
C ALA A 143 -34.63 13.16 -23.98
N GLN A 144 -34.71 13.79 -22.80
CA GLN A 144 -35.51 15.00 -22.60
C GLN A 144 -35.02 16.17 -23.48
N TYR A 145 -33.70 16.36 -23.60
CA TYR A 145 -33.11 17.40 -24.45
C TYR A 145 -33.42 17.15 -25.93
N SER A 146 -33.43 15.87 -26.34
CA SER A 146 -33.78 15.48 -27.70
C SER A 146 -35.25 15.76 -28.02
N GLN A 147 -36.15 15.44 -27.09
CA GLN A 147 -37.57 15.76 -27.26
C GLN A 147 -37.80 17.27 -27.36
N LEU A 148 -37.12 18.05 -26.50
CA LEU A 148 -37.18 19.51 -26.55
C LEU A 148 -36.66 20.07 -27.88
N HIS A 149 -35.58 19.50 -28.42
CA HIS A 149 -35.05 19.87 -29.73
C HIS A 149 -36.11 19.68 -30.81
N GLU A 150 -36.76 18.52 -30.87
CA GLU A 150 -37.82 18.22 -31.84
C GLU A 150 -39.02 19.17 -31.70
N ASP A 151 -39.46 19.45 -30.47
CA ASP A 151 -40.59 20.34 -30.21
C ASP A 151 -40.30 21.76 -30.68
N VAL A 152 -39.07 22.24 -30.47
CA VAL A 152 -38.64 23.56 -30.94
C VAL A 152 -38.39 23.58 -32.45
N ASP A 153 -37.88 22.50 -33.04
CA ASP A 153 -37.69 22.38 -34.48
C ASP A 153 -39.01 22.56 -35.22
N ARG A 154 -40.09 21.91 -34.76
CA ARG A 154 -41.45 22.08 -35.31
C ARG A 154 -41.88 23.56 -35.34
N VAL A 155 -41.58 24.31 -34.27
CA VAL A 155 -41.88 25.74 -34.20
C VAL A 155 -41.01 26.54 -35.17
N THR A 156 -39.71 26.27 -35.22
CA THR A 156 -38.80 27.01 -36.11
C THR A 156 -39.07 26.72 -37.59
N ASP A 157 -39.44 25.51 -37.95
CA ASP A 157 -39.81 25.14 -39.31
C ASP A 157 -41.11 25.81 -39.74
N TYR A 158 -42.11 25.87 -38.86
CA TYR A 158 -43.31 26.67 -39.11
C TYR A 158 -42.99 28.14 -39.39
N LEU A 159 -42.10 28.75 -38.60
CA LEU A 159 -41.66 30.14 -38.81
C LEU A 159 -40.86 30.32 -40.11
N ARG A 160 -40.02 29.35 -40.48
CA ARG A 160 -39.28 29.34 -41.76
C ARG A 160 -40.21 29.24 -42.95
N GLU A 161 -41.27 28.44 -42.88
CA GLU A 161 -42.27 28.37 -43.94
C GLU A 161 -43.02 29.68 -44.13
N MET A 162 -43.41 30.33 -43.03
CA MET A 162 -44.11 31.62 -43.06
C MET A 162 -43.23 32.73 -43.66
N THR A 163 -41.95 32.77 -43.28
CA THR A 163 -40.99 33.77 -43.79
C THR A 163 -40.63 33.54 -45.26
N ARG A 164 -40.51 32.28 -45.73
CA ARG A 164 -40.32 31.95 -47.15
C ARG A 164 -41.45 32.46 -48.06
N LYS A 165 -42.68 32.55 -47.54
CA LYS A 165 -43.86 33.04 -48.26
C LYS A 165 -43.98 34.58 -48.24
N GLY A 166 -43.23 35.27 -47.39
CA GLY A 166 -43.23 36.74 -47.25
C GLY A 166 -42.27 37.44 -48.22
N LYS A 167 -42.59 38.68 -48.63
CA LYS A 167 -41.81 39.48 -49.60
C LYS A 167 -40.69 40.35 -48.98
N SER A 168 -40.35 40.18 -47.70
CA SER A 168 -39.35 41.01 -46.99
C SER A 168 -38.19 40.18 -46.42
N ALA A 169 -37.13 40.88 -45.96
CA ALA A 169 -35.84 40.32 -45.52
C ALA A 169 -35.91 38.98 -44.75
N TYR A 170 -35.04 38.06 -45.15
CA TYR A 170 -34.94 36.68 -44.66
C TYR A 170 -34.34 36.60 -43.25
N TYR A 171 -35.15 36.75 -42.20
CA TYR A 171 -34.75 36.31 -40.87
C TYR A 171 -35.05 34.82 -40.73
N VAL A 172 -34.01 34.01 -40.46
CA VAL A 172 -34.13 32.56 -40.28
C VAL A 172 -34.28 32.25 -38.80
N ALA A 173 -35.39 31.63 -38.42
CA ALA A 173 -35.53 31.04 -37.09
C ALA A 173 -34.55 29.87 -36.96
N ILE A 174 -33.72 29.89 -35.91
CA ILE A 174 -32.74 28.84 -35.59
C ILE A 174 -33.17 28.18 -34.30
N ASN A 175 -33.05 26.86 -34.22
CA ASN A 175 -33.31 26.12 -33.00
C ASN A 175 -32.21 26.44 -31.96
N PRO A 176 -32.55 27.02 -30.79
CA PRO A 176 -31.57 27.31 -29.74
C PRO A 176 -31.07 26.06 -29.02
N VAL A 177 -31.76 24.93 -29.15
CA VAL A 177 -31.43 23.64 -28.54
C VAL A 177 -30.41 22.96 -29.45
N ASP A 178 -29.15 22.90 -29.02
CA ASP A 178 -28.02 22.42 -29.83
C ASP A 178 -27.29 21.31 -29.09
N PHE A 179 -27.31 20.10 -29.65
CA PHE A 179 -26.66 18.92 -29.08
C PHE A 179 -25.14 19.06 -28.90
N ARG A 180 -24.51 20.05 -29.54
CA ARG A 180 -23.08 20.37 -29.32
C ARG A 180 -22.83 21.02 -27.95
N LYS A 181 -23.87 21.58 -27.33
CA LYS A 181 -23.79 22.21 -26.00
C LYS A 181 -24.05 21.25 -24.85
N LEU A 182 -24.53 20.03 -25.13
CA LEU A 182 -24.69 19.01 -24.12
C LEU A 182 -23.30 18.43 -23.79
N PRO A 183 -22.88 18.37 -22.52
CA PRO A 183 -21.63 17.74 -22.14
C PRO A 183 -21.64 16.26 -22.56
N LYS A 184 -20.49 15.73 -23.02
CA LYS A 184 -20.37 14.35 -23.48
C LYS A 184 -19.16 13.69 -22.81
N PRO A 185 -19.31 12.51 -22.22
CA PRO A 185 -18.16 11.70 -21.81
C PRO A 185 -17.30 11.38 -23.03
N THR A 186 -15.98 11.54 -22.92
CA THR A 186 -15.01 11.10 -23.93
C THR A 186 -14.06 10.08 -23.32
N ASP A 187 -13.58 9.14 -24.12
CA ASP A 187 -12.61 8.13 -23.67
C ASP A 187 -11.35 8.79 -23.09
N HIS A 188 -10.91 9.93 -23.67
CA HIS A 188 -9.74 10.64 -23.19
C HIS A 188 -9.91 11.19 -21.77
N VAL A 189 -11.07 11.82 -21.48
CA VAL A 189 -11.37 12.32 -20.13
C VAL A 189 -11.51 11.16 -19.14
N LEU A 190 -12.14 10.06 -19.55
CA LEU A 190 -12.28 8.87 -18.71
C LEU A 190 -10.90 8.28 -18.35
N ASP A 191 -10.02 8.14 -19.34
CA ASP A 191 -8.66 7.65 -19.15
C ASP A 191 -7.86 8.55 -18.19
N GLU A 192 -7.96 9.87 -18.36
CA GLU A 192 -7.27 10.84 -17.51
C GLU A 192 -7.78 10.81 -16.07
N VAL A 193 -9.11 10.75 -15.86
CA VAL A 193 -9.71 10.61 -14.53
C VAL A 193 -9.30 9.28 -13.88
N GLN A 194 -9.24 8.18 -14.63
CA GLN A 194 -8.78 6.89 -14.10
C GLN A 194 -7.30 6.91 -13.74
N ARG A 195 -6.47 7.53 -14.58
CA ARG A 195 -5.02 7.68 -14.38
C ARG A 195 -4.73 8.53 -13.14
N LEU A 196 -5.39 9.67 -13.01
CA LEU A 196 -5.15 10.66 -11.97
C LEU A 196 -5.98 10.43 -10.70
N LYS A 197 -6.99 9.55 -10.78
CA LYS A 197 -7.86 9.13 -9.68
C LYS A 197 -8.61 10.31 -9.03
N CYS A 198 -8.91 11.34 -9.82
CA CYS A 198 -9.65 12.53 -9.36
C CYS A 198 -10.48 13.14 -10.50
N VAL A 199 -11.53 13.86 -10.11
CA VAL A 199 -12.27 14.79 -10.99
C VAL A 199 -11.99 16.19 -10.45
N PRO A 200 -11.54 17.15 -11.28
CA PRO A 200 -11.26 18.50 -10.81
C PRO A 200 -12.50 19.19 -10.25
N GLU A 201 -12.30 19.99 -9.21
CA GLU A 201 -13.35 20.81 -8.63
C GLU A 201 -13.84 21.86 -9.65
N GLY A 202 -15.15 22.07 -9.72
CA GLY A 202 -15.76 23.02 -10.65
C GLY A 202 -15.87 22.52 -12.10
N PHE A 203 -15.71 21.21 -12.36
CA PHE A 203 -15.97 20.62 -13.67
C PHE A 203 -17.36 21.01 -14.20
N ASP A 204 -17.38 21.65 -15.37
CA ASP A 204 -18.57 22.20 -16.01
C ASP A 204 -19.13 21.29 -17.12
N GLY A 205 -18.56 20.09 -17.29
CA GLY A 205 -18.94 19.16 -18.34
C GLY A 205 -18.14 19.32 -19.65
N THR A 206 -17.23 20.30 -19.74
CA THR A 206 -16.41 20.51 -20.94
C THR A 206 -15.08 19.76 -20.87
N GLU A 207 -14.74 19.10 -21.97
CA GLU A 207 -13.48 18.36 -22.12
C GLU A 207 -12.25 19.27 -21.95
N GLU A 208 -12.28 20.47 -22.53
CA GLU A 208 -11.18 21.44 -22.42
C GLU A 208 -10.90 21.83 -20.97
N PHE A 209 -11.95 22.12 -20.18
CA PHE A 209 -11.79 22.49 -18.77
C PHE A 209 -11.11 21.39 -17.95
N ILE A 210 -11.57 20.13 -18.12
CA ILE A 210 -11.04 19.02 -17.33
C ILE A 210 -9.60 18.69 -17.74
N LEU A 211 -9.28 18.68 -19.04
CA LEU A 211 -7.92 18.39 -19.50
C LEU A 211 -6.93 19.50 -19.11
N ASP A 212 -7.29 20.77 -19.25
CA ASP A 212 -6.44 21.89 -18.85
C ASP A 212 -6.17 21.88 -17.34
N THR A 213 -7.17 21.52 -16.54
CA THR A 213 -7.03 21.48 -15.09
C THR A 213 -6.19 20.29 -14.64
N LEU A 214 -6.40 19.12 -15.24
CA LEU A 214 -5.61 17.92 -14.97
C LEU A 214 -4.15 18.09 -15.40
N ALA A 215 -3.89 18.76 -16.54
CA ALA A 215 -2.53 19.08 -16.98
C ALA A 215 -1.79 20.00 -15.99
N LYS A 216 -2.48 21.00 -15.43
CA LYS A 216 -1.91 21.91 -14.41
C LYS A 216 -1.58 21.19 -13.10
N MET A 217 -2.35 20.17 -12.71
CA MET A 217 -2.06 19.37 -11.51
C MET A 217 -0.80 18.51 -11.65
N HIS A 218 -0.33 18.29 -12.89
CA HIS A 218 0.86 17.51 -13.22
C HIS A 218 2.11 18.39 -13.49
N SER A 219 1.97 19.72 -13.45
CA SER A 219 3.02 20.72 -13.70
C SER A 219 3.74 21.10 -12.40
#